data_AF-A0AAW9L4T3-F1
#
_entry.id   AF-A0AAW9L4T3-F1
#
_cell.length_a   1.000
_cell.length_b   1.000
_cell.length_c   1.000
_cell.angle_alpha   90.00
_cell.angle_beta   90.00
_cell.angle_gamma   90.00
#
_symmetry.space_group_name_H-M   'P 1'
#
loop_
_entity.id
_entity.type
_entity.pdbx_description
1 polymer ?
#
loop_
_entity_poly.entity_id
_entity_poly.type
_entity_poly.pdbx_seq_one_letter_code
_entity_poly.pdbx_strand_id
1 'polypeptide(L)'
;MARSLFLMPGYFAAFDFEPSPGPFAANVLLISVVYTWVYNNTDRSLLALIGFHFMENFVGQMTSLPRPAEPIGIGLRFLLVLGIVVWFGTQTFRRDSTVPLPPSSRRSP
;
A
#
# COMPACT_ATOMS: atom_id res chain seq x y z
N MET A 1 -6.45 14.67 -21.25
CA MET A 1 -5.64 13.42 -21.20
C MET A 1 -4.73 13.50 -19.98
N ALA A 2 -4.79 12.52 -19.08
CA ALA A 2 -3.80 12.42 -18.00
C ALA A 2 -2.46 11.96 -18.59
N ARG A 3 -1.39 12.73 -18.37
CA ARG A 3 -0.02 12.33 -18.71
C ARG A 3 0.54 11.46 -17.58
N SER A 4 1.36 10.46 -17.93
CA SER A 4 2.10 9.69 -16.92
C SER A 4 2.99 10.63 -16.10
N LEU A 5 3.13 10.36 -14.80
CA LEU A 5 4.00 11.13 -13.90
C LEU A 5 5.45 11.10 -14.36
N PHE A 6 5.91 9.99 -14.93
CA PHE A 6 7.25 9.85 -15.51
C PHE A 6 7.48 10.71 -16.77
N LEU A 7 6.41 11.26 -17.36
CA LEU A 7 6.48 12.15 -18.53
C LEU A 7 6.29 13.62 -18.16
N MET A 8 6.19 13.94 -16.86
CA MET A 8 6.10 15.30 -16.34
C MET A 8 7.48 15.75 -15.86
N PRO A 9 8.18 16.64 -16.61
CA PRO A 9 9.53 17.08 -16.24
C PRO A 9 9.54 17.69 -14.83
N GLY A 10 10.50 17.27 -14.00
CA GLY A 10 10.66 17.77 -12.64
C GLY A 10 9.64 17.26 -11.61
N TYR A 11 8.67 16.42 -11.99
CA TYR A 11 7.67 15.91 -11.06
C TYR A 11 8.29 15.18 -9.86
N PHE A 12 9.28 14.33 -10.12
CA PHE A 12 10.01 13.62 -9.07
C PHE A 12 11.15 14.45 -8.45
N ALA A 13 11.52 15.60 -9.03
CA ALA A 13 12.64 16.41 -8.55
C ALA A 13 12.35 17.11 -7.21
N ALA A 14 11.08 17.21 -6.82
CA ALA A 14 10.68 17.70 -5.50
C ALA A 14 10.85 16.63 -4.39
N PHE A 15 11.19 15.39 -4.76
CA PHE A 15 11.45 14.30 -3.84
C PHE A 15 12.94 13.98 -3.88
N ASP A 16 13.51 13.55 -2.75
CA ASP A 16 14.92 13.12 -2.65
C ASP A 16 15.22 11.80 -3.39
N PHE A 17 14.33 11.41 -4.30
CA PHE A 17 14.29 10.11 -4.95
C PHE A 17 13.79 10.22 -6.39
N GLU A 18 14.49 9.56 -7.31
CA GLU A 18 14.15 9.49 -8.73
C GLU A 18 13.75 8.05 -9.09
N PRO A 19 12.45 7.69 -9.02
CA PRO A 19 12.01 6.34 -9.33
C PRO A 19 12.21 6.00 -10.79
N SER A 20 12.75 4.81 -11.04
CA SER A 20 12.58 4.18 -12.35
C SER A 20 11.20 3.50 -12.45
N PRO A 21 10.53 3.52 -13.62
CA PRO A 21 9.14 3.03 -13.75
C PRO A 21 8.92 1.58 -13.31
N GLY A 22 9.89 0.69 -13.55
CA GLY A 22 9.78 -0.75 -13.24
C GLY A 22 9.73 -1.04 -11.73
N PRO A 23 10.78 -0.69 -10.97
CA PRO A 23 10.80 -0.80 -9.51
C PRO A 23 9.64 -0.05 -8.83
N PHE A 24 9.27 1.11 -9.35
CA PHE A 24 8.10 1.84 -8.87
C PHE A 24 6.82 1.01 -9.02
N ALA A 25 6.57 0.46 -10.21
CA ALA A 25 5.41 -0.39 -10.46
C ALA A 25 5.42 -1.65 -9.59
N ALA A 26 6.58 -2.30 -9.42
CA ALA A 26 6.72 -3.45 -8.54
C ALA A 26 6.39 -3.09 -7.08
N ASN A 27 6.87 -1.94 -6.60
CA ASN A 27 6.57 -1.45 -5.26
C ASN A 27 5.07 -1.15 -5.08
N VAL A 28 4.42 -0.56 -6.10
CA VAL A 28 2.97 -0.32 -6.11
C VAL A 28 2.18 -1.65 -6.02
N LEU A 29 2.60 -2.68 -6.75
CA LEU A 29 1.99 -4.01 -6.67
C LEU A 29 2.15 -4.61 -5.27
N LEU A 30 3.34 -4.57 -4.70
CA LEU A 30 3.60 -5.11 -3.35
C LEU A 30 2.78 -4.38 -2.29
N ILE A 31 2.78 -3.04 -2.29
CA ILE A 31 2.08 -2.27 -1.28
C ILE A 31 0.55 -2.41 -1.40
N SER A 32 0.02 -2.69 -2.60
CA SER A 32 -1.42 -2.96 -2.77
C SER A 32 -1.91 -4.18 -1.97
N VAL A 33 -1.06 -5.20 -1.82
CA VAL A 33 -1.36 -6.37 -0.98
C VAL A 33 -1.41 -5.97 0.50
N VAL A 34 -0.44 -5.16 0.94
CA VAL A 34 -0.41 -4.65 2.32
C VAL A 34 -1.62 -3.76 2.61
N TYR A 35 -2.00 -2.87 1.70
CA TYR A 35 -3.21 -2.05 1.84
C TYR A 35 -4.48 -2.91 1.92
N THR A 36 -4.59 -3.94 1.08
CA THR A 36 -5.71 -4.87 1.11
C THR A 36 -5.78 -5.62 2.45
N TRP A 37 -4.62 -6.07 2.95
CA TRP A 37 -4.51 -6.71 4.26
C TRP A 37 -4.90 -5.76 5.40
N VAL A 38 -4.37 -4.53 5.44
CA VAL A 38 -4.73 -3.52 6.44
C VAL A 38 -6.23 -3.26 6.40
N TYR A 39 -6.81 -3.02 5.21
CA TYR A 39 -8.23 -2.76 5.05
C TYR A 39 -9.09 -3.92 5.60
N ASN A 40 -8.77 -5.16 5.23
CA ASN A 40 -9.56 -6.31 5.64
C ASN A 40 -9.41 -6.65 7.13
N ASN A 41 -8.32 -6.23 7.78
CA ASN A 41 -8.05 -6.46 9.21
C ASN A 41 -8.30 -5.23 10.09
N THR A 42 -8.89 -4.15 9.56
CA THR A 42 -9.26 -2.93 10.31
C THR A 42 -10.74 -2.59 10.12
N ASP A 43 -11.60 -3.62 10.09
CA ASP A 43 -13.04 -3.48 9.82
C ASP A 43 -13.37 -2.65 8.58
N ARG A 44 -12.51 -2.74 7.55
CA ARG A 44 -12.66 -2.00 6.30
C ARG A 44 -12.61 -0.48 6.49
N SER A 45 -11.81 -0.03 7.46
CA SER A 45 -11.63 1.39 7.76
C SER A 45 -10.83 2.12 6.68
N LEU A 46 -11.47 3.06 5.99
CA LEU A 46 -10.78 3.98 5.08
C LEU A 46 -9.84 4.93 5.82
N LEU A 47 -10.17 5.31 7.06
CA LEU A 47 -9.31 6.16 7.88
C LEU A 47 -7.99 5.45 8.20
N ALA A 48 -8.03 4.14 8.47
CA ALA A 48 -6.82 3.34 8.68
C ALA A 48 -5.92 3.31 7.42
N LEU A 49 -6.51 3.12 6.24
CA LEU A 49 -5.79 3.19 4.95
C LEU A 49 -5.14 4.56 4.71
N ILE A 50 -5.91 5.65 4.90
CA ILE A 50 -5.41 7.02 4.73
C ILE A 50 -4.27 7.29 5.69
N GLY A 51 -4.42 6.90 6.97
CA GLY A 51 -3.37 7.04 7.98
C GLY A 51 -2.12 6.26 7.63
N PHE A 52 -2.27 5.00 7.17
CA PHE A 52 -1.13 4.18 6.75
C PHE A 52 -0.41 4.78 5.54
N HIS A 53 -1.15 5.22 4.51
CA HIS A 53 -0.59 5.88 3.34
C HIS A 53 0.12 7.19 3.68
N PHE A 54 -0.47 8.00 4.56
CA PHE A 54 0.14 9.21 5.08
C PHE A 54 1.46 8.90 5.78
N MET A 55 1.49 7.91 6.67
CA MET A 55 2.70 7.55 7.41
C MET A 55 3.83 7.05 6.51
N GLU A 56 3.52 6.29 5.45
CA GLU A 56 4.55 5.90 4.47
C GLU A 56 5.19 7.12 3.78
N ASN A 57 4.38 8.08 3.34
CA ASN A 57 4.89 9.31 2.72
C ASN A 57 5.64 10.17 3.74
N PHE A 58 5.09 10.32 4.95
CA PHE A 58 5.69 11.10 6.01
C PHE A 58 7.08 10.58 6.37
N VAL A 59 7.21 9.26 6.62
CA VAL A 59 8.52 8.66 6.91
C VAL A 59 9.45 8.80 5.71
N GLY A 60 8.96 8.55 4.50
CA GLY A 60 9.77 8.67 3.27
C GLY A 60 10.31 10.08 3.00
N GLN A 61 9.58 11.13 3.40
CA GLN A 61 10.00 12.52 3.23
C GLN A 61 10.77 13.08 4.43
N MET A 62 10.51 12.56 5.65
CA MET A 62 11.18 13.02 6.86
C MET A 62 12.53 12.33 7.10
N THR A 63 12.81 11.25 6.36
CA THR A 63 14.07 10.51 6.47
C THR A 63 14.91 10.64 5.22
N SER A 64 16.20 10.95 5.38
CA SER A 64 17.17 10.93 4.29
C SER A 64 17.73 9.52 4.16
N LEU A 65 17.15 8.76 3.22
CA LEU A 65 17.58 7.38 2.98
C LEU A 65 18.77 7.33 2.00
N PRO A 66 19.83 6.56 2.30
CA PRO A 66 20.96 6.42 1.38
C PRO A 66 20.56 5.59 0.14
N ARG A 67 21.29 5.73 -0.96
CA ARG A 67 21.01 5.01 -2.24
C ARG A 67 20.67 3.52 -2.14
N PRO A 68 21.32 2.67 -1.31
CA PRO A 68 20.93 1.26 -1.19
C PRO A 68 19.59 1.01 -0.49
N ALA A 69 18.97 2.03 0.11
CA ALA A 69 17.73 1.87 0.87
C ALA A 69 16.52 1.49 0.00
N GLU A 70 16.46 1.92 -1.27
CA GLU A 70 15.36 1.56 -2.17
C GLU A 70 15.28 0.04 -2.43
N PRO A 71 16.33 -0.64 -2.94
CA PRO A 71 16.26 -2.08 -3.17
C PRO A 71 16.08 -2.88 -1.87
N ILE A 72 16.67 -2.41 -0.76
CA ILE A 72 16.44 -3.02 0.56
C ILE A 72 14.97 -2.90 0.96
N GLY A 73 14.37 -1.71 0.81
CA GLY A 73 12.96 -1.46 1.11
C GLY A 73 12.01 -2.30 0.27
N ILE A 74 12.31 -2.48 -1.02
CA ILE A 74 11.55 -3.39 -1.90
C ILE A 74 11.68 -4.84 -1.40
N GLY A 75 12.89 -5.29 -1.05
CA GLY A 75 13.10 -6.64 -0.50
C GLY A 75 12.35 -6.88 0.81
N LEU A 76 12.37 -5.92 1.73
CA LEU A 76 11.63 -5.99 2.99
C LEU A 76 10.11 -6.02 2.75
N ARG A 77 9.58 -5.20 1.84
CA ARG A 77 8.17 -5.24 1.46
C ARG A 77 7.77 -6.57 0.83
N PHE A 78 8.63 -7.14 -0.03
CA PHE A 78 8.39 -8.46 -0.59
C PHE A 78 8.30 -9.53 0.49
N LEU A 79 9.22 -9.54 1.46
CA LEU A 79 9.19 -10.48 2.58
C LEU A 79 7.93 -10.30 3.45
N LEU A 80 7.51 -9.06 3.69
CA LEU A 80 6.25 -8.76 4.38
C LEU A 80 5.04 -9.33 3.62
N VAL A 81 4.96 -9.10 2.32
CA VAL A 81 3.89 -9.63 1.46
C VAL A 81 3.89 -11.16 1.48
N LEU A 82 5.06 -11.79 1.38
CA LEU A 82 5.19 -13.24 1.49
C LEU A 82 4.68 -13.74 2.85
N GLY A 83 5.05 -13.06 3.94
CA GLY A 83 4.54 -13.35 5.28
C GLY A 83 3.02 -13.22 5.38
N ILE A 84 2.44 -12.17 4.80
CA ILE A 84 0.99 -11.96 4.73
C ILE A 84 0.32 -13.10 3.96
N VAL A 85 0.84 -13.48 2.79
CA VAL A 85 0.26 -14.53 1.95
C VAL A 85 0.35 -15.90 2.65
N VAL A 86 1.51 -16.25 3.20
CA VAL A 86 1.72 -17.52 3.90
C VAL A 86 0.86 -17.60 5.15
N TRP A 87 0.73 -16.50 5.90
CA TRP A 87 -0.01 -16.50 7.15
C TRP A 87 -1.51 -16.32 6.95
N PHE A 88 -1.98 -15.49 6.04
CA PHE A 88 -3.41 -15.15 5.91
C PHE A 88 -4.08 -15.77 4.67
N GLY A 89 -3.34 -16.46 3.82
CA GLY A 89 -3.84 -17.03 2.56
C GLY A 89 -3.95 -15.98 1.45
N THR A 90 -4.43 -16.40 0.26
CA THR A 90 -4.40 -15.57 -0.96
C THR A 90 -5.73 -14.90 -1.32
N GLN A 91 -6.83 -15.26 -0.67
CA GLN A 91 -8.17 -14.80 -1.08
C GLN A 91 -8.51 -13.41 -0.51
N THR A 92 -8.49 -13.28 0.81
CA THR A 92 -8.91 -12.05 1.50
C THR A 92 -7.85 -11.49 2.43
N PHE A 93 -6.71 -12.16 2.56
CA PHE A 93 -5.68 -11.85 3.56
C PHE A 93 -6.27 -11.70 4.98
N ARG A 94 -7.25 -12.54 5.33
CA ARG A 94 -7.95 -12.52 6.61
C ARG A 94 -8.13 -13.95 7.13
N ARG A 95 -7.99 -14.14 8.45
CA ARG A 95 -8.14 -15.47 9.09
C ARG A 95 -9.59 -15.82 9.41
N ASP A 96 -10.42 -14.81 9.65
CA ASP A 96 -11.83 -14.93 9.99
C ASP A 96 -12.73 -14.63 8.79
N SER A 97 -13.79 -15.43 8.64
CA SER A 97 -14.72 -15.37 7.50
C SER A 97 -15.85 -14.35 7.70
N THR A 98 -15.89 -13.65 8.84
CA THR A 98 -16.90 -12.65 9.16
C THR A 98 -16.62 -11.36 8.39
N VAL A 99 -17.11 -11.30 7.16
CA VAL A 99 -17.20 -10.05 6.41
C VAL A 99 -18.28 -9.19 7.07
N PRO A 100 -17.98 -7.94 7.49
CA PRO A 100 -19.00 -7.04 7.99
C PRO A 100 -20.09 -6.90 6.93
N LEU A 101 -21.30 -7.33 7.27
CA LEU A 101 -22.44 -7.21 6.37
C LEU A 101 -22.79 -5.72 6.22
N PRO A 102 -23.20 -5.27 5.02
CA PRO A 102 -23.78 -3.94 4.89
C PRO A 102 -24.96 -3.81 5.87
N PRO A 103 -25.23 -2.61 6.43
CA PRO A 103 -26.37 -2.40 7.31
C PRO A 103 -27.61 -2.98 6.67
N SER A 104 -28.28 -3.91 7.36
CA SER A 104 -29.48 -4.55 6.82
C SER A 104 -30.46 -3.45 6.41
N SER A 105 -30.87 -3.42 5.14
CA SER A 105 -31.94 -2.55 4.68
C SER A 105 -33.21 -3.00 5.39
N ARG A 106 -33.45 -2.47 6.59
CA ARG A 106 -34.69 -2.68 7.33
C ARG A 106 -35.78 -2.06 6.46
N ARG A 107 -36.44 -2.87 5.64
CA ARG A 107 -37.76 -2.53 5.12
C ARG A 107 -38.64 -2.47 6.36
N SER A 108 -38.94 -1.26 6.80
CA SER A 108 -40.03 -1.02 7.74
C SER A 108 -41.30 -1.66 7.17
N PRO A 109 -42.13 -2.30 8.02
CA PRO A 109 -43.34 -3.01 7.59
C PRO A 109 -44.31 -2.12 6.82
#